data_AF-A0A7S2IM09-F1
#
_entry.id   AF-A0A7S2IM09-F1
#
_cell.length_a   1.000
_cell.length_b   1.000
_cell.length_c   1.000
_cell.angle_alpha   90.00
_cell.angle_beta   90.00
_cell.angle_gamma   90.00
#
_symmetry.space_group_name_H-M   'P 1'
#
loop_
_entity.id
_entity.type
_entity.pdbx_description
1 polymer ?
#
loop_
_entity_poly.entity_id
_entity_poly.type
_entity_poly.pdbx_seq_one_letter_code
_entity_poly.pdbx_strand_id
1 'polypeptide(L)'
;SVQSALDPLASIRVVSSGVIPGFHWAITDPSGRSVVVEYLRGQRVVLENTPRVLTNDPDLEWQWRNLNTYANLSPRFPHQNDFLQVDTDAGNAGGGAGMVPRAIGHGWNLFGLPGDFSAP
;
A
#
# COMPACT_ATOMS: atom_id res chain seq x y z
N SER A 1 -3.36 26.35 0.35
CA SER A 1 -3.64 25.12 1.10
C SER A 1 -4.29 24.12 0.17
N VAL A 2 -4.55 22.89 0.63
CA VAL A 2 -5.40 21.92 -0.08
C VAL A 2 -6.73 22.58 -0.47
N GLN A 3 -7.32 23.34 0.46
CA GLN A 3 -8.59 24.03 0.20
C GLN A 3 -8.50 25.00 -0.98
N SER A 4 -7.46 25.85 -1.01
CA SER A 4 -7.23 26.78 -2.12
C SER A 4 -7.08 26.10 -3.48
N ALA A 5 -6.63 24.83 -3.52
CA ALA A 5 -6.55 24.05 -4.74
C ALA A 5 -7.91 23.43 -5.13
N LEU A 6 -8.71 23.01 -4.15
CA LEU A 6 -10.03 22.40 -4.37
C LEU A 6 -11.12 23.38 -4.80
N ASP A 7 -11.05 24.62 -4.32
CA ASP A 7 -12.04 25.67 -4.59
C ASP A 7 -12.23 25.93 -6.11
N PRO A 8 -11.19 26.24 -6.91
CA PRO A 8 -11.36 26.44 -8.34
C PRO A 8 -11.79 25.15 -9.06
N LEU A 9 -11.31 23.98 -8.61
CA LEU A 9 -11.67 22.69 -9.19
C LEU A 9 -13.17 22.38 -9.11
N ALA A 10 -13.94 23.05 -8.25
CA ALA A 10 -15.39 22.85 -8.16
C ALA A 10 -16.13 23.39 -9.39
N SER A 11 -15.55 24.39 -10.05
CA SER A 11 -16.08 25.02 -11.27
C SER A 11 -15.50 24.45 -12.56
N ILE A 12 -14.46 23.62 -12.48
CA ILE A 12 -13.75 23.09 -13.64
C ILE A 12 -14.42 21.81 -14.10
N ARG A 13 -14.74 21.77 -15.40
CA ARG A 13 -15.15 20.54 -16.08
C ARG A 13 -13.94 19.92 -16.75
N VAL A 14 -13.56 18.73 -16.31
CA VAL A 14 -12.57 17.92 -17.03
C VAL A 14 -13.24 17.33 -18.27
N VAL A 15 -12.65 17.58 -19.43
CA VAL A 15 -13.15 17.11 -20.73
C VAL A 15 -12.07 16.28 -21.43
N SER A 16 -12.50 15.26 -22.15
CA SER A 16 -11.63 14.39 -22.94
C SER A 16 -12.02 14.49 -24.41
N SER A 17 -11.04 14.60 -25.31
CA SER A 17 -11.21 14.44 -26.76
C SER A 17 -10.63 13.09 -27.19
N GLY A 18 -11.36 12.00 -26.96
CA GLY A 18 -10.96 10.64 -27.34
C GLY A 18 -11.05 9.63 -26.19
N VAL A 19 -10.44 8.46 -26.40
CA VAL A 19 -10.23 7.48 -25.31
C VAL A 19 -9.00 7.94 -24.53
N ILE A 20 -9.24 8.54 -23.37
CA ILE A 20 -8.19 9.02 -22.47
C ILE A 20 -8.26 8.14 -21.20
N PRO A 21 -7.11 7.70 -20.65
CA PRO A 21 -7.09 6.97 -19.39
C PRO A 21 -7.73 7.81 -18.27
N GLY A 22 -8.24 7.13 -17.24
CA GLY A 22 -8.68 7.79 -16.02
C GLY A 22 -7.55 8.63 -15.42
N PHE A 23 -7.86 9.84 -14.98
CA PHE A 23 -6.92 10.68 -14.23
C PHE A 23 -7.44 10.91 -12.82
N HIS A 24 -6.49 10.89 -11.90
CA HIS A 24 -6.68 11.29 -10.52
C HIS A 24 -5.49 12.11 -10.05
N TRP A 25 -5.69 12.91 -9.01
CA TRP A 25 -4.68 13.83 -8.53
C TRP A 25 -4.55 13.74 -7.02
N ALA A 26 -3.34 13.45 -6.53
CA ALA A 26 -2.99 13.64 -5.13
C ALA A 26 -2.55 15.09 -4.89
N ILE A 27 -3.16 15.77 -3.93
CA ILE A 27 -2.87 17.16 -3.57
C ILE A 27 -2.50 17.19 -2.09
N THR A 28 -1.31 17.67 -1.77
CA THR A 28 -0.82 17.79 -0.39
C THR A 28 -0.33 19.21 -0.14
N ASP A 29 -0.59 19.75 1.05
CA ASP A 29 -0.12 21.09 1.44
C ASP A 29 0.90 21.04 2.60
N PRO A 30 1.54 22.17 2.96
CA PRO A 30 2.55 22.22 4.02
C PRO A 30 2.05 21.85 5.42
N SER A 31 0.74 21.81 5.66
CA SER A 31 0.19 21.31 6.93
C SER A 31 0.25 19.78 7.03
N GLY A 32 0.51 19.10 5.91
CA GLY A 32 0.49 17.66 5.79
C GLY A 32 -0.90 17.09 5.47
N ARG A 33 -1.93 17.93 5.31
CA ARG A 33 -3.22 17.49 4.76
C ARG A 33 -2.99 17.03 3.32
N SER A 34 -3.51 15.85 3.00
CA SER A 34 -3.43 15.25 1.67
C SER A 34 -4.82 14.80 1.25
N VAL A 35 -5.20 15.08 0.01
CA VAL A 35 -6.46 14.63 -0.59
C VAL A 35 -6.19 14.02 -1.96
N VAL A 36 -7.10 13.17 -2.41
CA VAL A 36 -7.15 12.69 -3.79
C VAL A 36 -8.44 13.17 -4.44
N VAL A 37 -8.31 13.64 -5.68
CA VAL A 37 -9.44 14.04 -6.53
C VAL A 37 -9.57 13.03 -7.67
N GLU A 38 -10.72 12.37 -7.73
CA GLU A 38 -11.10 11.39 -8.76
C GLU A 38 -12.38 11.85 -9.48
N TYR A 39 -12.56 11.41 -10.74
CA TYR A 39 -13.82 11.62 -11.47
C TYR A 39 -14.50 10.28 -11.74
N LEU A 40 -15.23 9.78 -10.74
CA LEU A 40 -15.93 8.50 -10.81
C LEU A 40 -17.28 8.69 -11.48
N ARG A 41 -17.52 7.96 -12.58
CA ARG A 41 -18.79 8.03 -13.35
C ARG A 41 -19.18 9.47 -13.73
N GLY A 42 -18.19 10.30 -14.04
CA GLY A 42 -18.37 11.71 -14.42
C GLY A 42 -18.61 12.68 -13.25
N GLN A 43 -18.56 12.20 -12.00
CA GLN A 43 -18.70 13.03 -10.81
C GLN A 43 -17.37 13.22 -10.11
N ARG A 44 -17.08 14.46 -9.70
CA ARG A 44 -15.89 14.78 -8.90
C ARG A 44 -16.06 14.21 -7.49
N VAL A 45 -15.16 13.34 -7.09
CA VAL A 45 -15.02 12.78 -5.75
C VAL A 45 -13.73 13.31 -5.15
N VAL A 46 -13.79 13.75 -3.89
CA VAL A 46 -12.63 14.24 -3.15
C VAL A 46 -12.53 13.44 -1.85
N LEU A 47 -11.41 12.75 -1.65
CA LEU A 47 -11.17 11.85 -0.53
C LEU A 47 -9.96 12.33 0.27
N GLU A 48 -10.04 12.29 1.61
CA GLU A 48 -8.87 12.52 2.47
C GLU A 48 -7.89 11.36 2.33
N ASN A 49 -6.64 11.64 2.01
CA ASN A 49 -5.60 10.64 1.79
C ASN A 49 -4.67 10.53 2.99
N THR A 50 -5.17 9.93 4.08
CA THR A 50 -4.38 9.71 5.29
C THR A 50 -3.09 8.89 5.04
N PRO A 51 -3.09 7.84 4.17
CA PRO A 51 -1.87 7.12 3.81
C PRO A 51 -0.87 7.95 2.99
N ARG A 52 -1.32 9.02 2.31
CA ARG A 52 -0.51 9.94 1.47
C ARG A 52 0.19 9.24 0.30
N VAL A 53 -0.41 8.19 -0.22
CA VAL A 53 0.06 7.46 -1.41
C VAL A 53 -1.07 7.42 -2.44
N LEU A 54 -0.71 7.46 -3.71
CA LEU A 54 -1.59 7.27 -4.86
C LEU A 54 -0.77 6.64 -5.99
N THR A 55 -1.35 5.68 -6.69
CA THR A 55 -0.75 5.06 -7.88
C THR A 55 -1.66 5.31 -9.09
N ASN A 56 -2.38 4.29 -9.55
CA ASN A 56 -3.32 4.32 -10.67
C ASN A 56 -4.61 3.60 -10.24
N ASP A 57 -5.38 3.08 -11.20
CA ASP A 57 -6.56 2.25 -10.95
C ASP A 57 -6.25 1.04 -10.04
N PRO A 58 -7.21 0.53 -9.26
CA PRO A 58 -8.61 0.98 -9.12
C PRO A 58 -8.77 2.26 -8.28
N ASP A 59 -10.01 2.64 -7.94
CA ASP A 59 -10.29 3.81 -7.10
C ASP A 59 -9.61 3.75 -5.71
N LEU A 60 -9.40 4.92 -5.12
CA LEU A 60 -8.68 5.02 -3.84
C LEU A 60 -9.34 4.24 -2.69
N GLU A 61 -10.67 4.13 -2.67
CA GLU A 61 -11.36 3.35 -1.63
C GLU A 61 -11.07 1.85 -1.77
N TRP A 62 -10.95 1.35 -3.00
CA TRP A 62 -10.45 0.01 -3.26
C TRP A 62 -9.00 -0.14 -2.79
N GLN A 63 -8.13 0.82 -3.11
CA GLN A 63 -6.73 0.81 -2.66
C GLN A 63 -6.63 0.71 -1.13
N TRP A 64 -7.47 1.45 -0.40
CA TRP A 64 -7.55 1.35 1.06
C TRP A 64 -8.04 0.00 1.55
N ARG A 65 -9.05 -0.58 0.90
CA ARG A 65 -9.53 -1.92 1.25
C ARG A 65 -8.46 -2.99 1.03
N ASN A 66 -7.63 -2.84 -0.01
CA ASN A 66 -6.52 -3.75 -0.29
C ASN A 66 -5.47 -3.75 0.83
N LEU A 67 -5.30 -2.65 1.57
CA LEU A 67 -4.41 -2.61 2.74
C LEU A 67 -4.77 -3.65 3.81
N ASN A 68 -6.04 -4.07 3.91
CA ASN A 68 -6.45 -5.11 4.85
C ASN A 68 -5.81 -6.47 4.56
N THR A 69 -5.42 -6.74 3.32
CA THR A 69 -4.71 -7.97 2.92
C THR A 69 -3.34 -8.08 3.57
N TYR A 70 -2.78 -6.95 4.00
CA TYR A 70 -1.42 -6.83 4.51
C TYR A 70 -1.36 -6.51 6.02
N ALA A 71 -2.48 -6.70 6.74
CA ALA A 71 -2.57 -6.40 8.17
C ALA A 71 -1.59 -7.19 9.05
N ASN A 72 -1.06 -8.31 8.54
CA ASN A 72 -0.07 -9.14 9.22
C ASN A 72 1.38 -8.65 9.04
N LEU A 73 1.64 -7.72 8.12
CA LEU A 73 2.99 -7.24 7.87
C LEU A 73 3.51 -6.43 9.06
N SER A 74 4.80 -6.62 9.37
CA SER A 74 5.43 -5.96 10.50
C SER A 74 6.89 -5.63 10.20
N PRO A 75 7.41 -4.49 10.67
CA PRO A 75 8.84 -4.23 10.63
C PRO A 75 9.62 -5.10 11.64
N ARG A 76 8.95 -5.82 12.55
CA ARG A 76 9.58 -6.67 13.56
C ARG A 76 9.87 -8.05 13.00
N PHE A 77 10.96 -8.66 13.45
CA PHE A 77 11.31 -10.04 13.11
C PHE A 77 10.13 -10.99 13.37
N PRO A 78 9.79 -11.89 12.44
CA PRO A 78 8.59 -12.71 12.56
C PRO A 78 8.69 -13.67 13.74
N HIS A 79 7.54 -13.93 14.35
CA HIS A 79 7.42 -14.99 15.36
C HIS A 79 7.82 -16.33 14.75
N GLN A 80 8.61 -17.10 15.51
CA GLN A 80 9.03 -18.43 15.09
C GLN A 80 7.91 -19.43 15.36
N ASN A 81 7.87 -20.51 14.58
CA ASN A 81 6.97 -21.62 14.87
C ASN A 81 7.59 -22.45 15.98
N ASP A 82 7.03 -22.35 17.19
CA ASP A 82 7.49 -23.12 18.34
C ASP A 82 6.80 -24.50 18.47
N PHE A 83 5.75 -24.75 17.69
CA PHE A 83 4.96 -25.98 17.72
C PHE A 83 5.59 -27.12 16.91
N LEU A 84 6.03 -26.84 15.68
CA LEU A 84 6.66 -27.84 14.81
C LEU A 84 8.18 -27.66 14.86
N GLN A 85 8.86 -28.61 15.49
CA GLN A 85 10.32 -28.64 15.59
C GLN A 85 10.83 -29.99 15.08
N VAL A 86 11.55 -29.99 13.97
CA VAL A 86 12.23 -31.17 13.44
C VAL A 86 13.73 -30.99 13.58
N ASP A 87 14.38 -31.95 14.23
CA ASP A 87 15.84 -31.99 14.31
C ASP A 87 16.43 -32.32 12.94
N THR A 88 17.41 -31.51 12.54
CA THR A 88 18.09 -31.66 11.25
C THR A 88 19.58 -31.52 11.47
N ASP A 89 20.35 -32.44 10.91
CA ASP A 89 21.82 -32.44 10.98
C ASP A 89 22.47 -31.19 10.32
N ALA A 90 21.67 -30.35 9.65
CA ALA A 90 22.10 -29.19 8.86
C ALA A 90 22.18 -27.86 9.65
N GLY A 91 21.89 -27.85 10.95
CA GLY A 91 21.65 -26.64 11.75
C GLY A 91 22.86 -25.76 12.14
N ASN A 92 24.02 -25.83 11.46
CA ASN A 92 25.21 -25.09 11.90
C ASN A 92 25.59 -23.91 11.00
N ALA A 93 24.92 -22.77 11.24
CA ALA A 93 25.46 -21.44 11.03
C ALA A 93 25.37 -20.57 12.31
N GLY A 94 25.45 -21.19 13.50
CA GLY A 94 25.33 -20.44 14.77
C GLY A 94 25.21 -21.23 16.08
N GLY A 95 25.46 -22.54 16.13
CA GLY A 95 25.71 -23.24 17.41
C GLY A 95 24.48 -23.59 18.26
N GLY A 96 23.32 -23.86 17.65
CA GLY A 96 22.18 -24.49 18.32
C GLY A 96 21.47 -25.45 17.36
N ALA A 97 21.20 -26.68 17.80
CA ALA A 97 20.72 -27.80 16.98
C ALA A 97 19.42 -27.49 16.20
N GLY A 98 19.26 -28.24 15.10
CA GLY A 98 18.28 -28.02 14.03
C GLY A 98 16.84 -28.01 14.54
N MET A 99 16.14 -26.94 14.23
CA MET A 99 14.75 -26.79 14.63
C MET A 99 14.07 -26.02 13.51
N VAL A 100 13.64 -26.75 12.48
CA VAL A 100 12.92 -26.21 11.32
C VAL A 100 11.41 -26.42 11.48
N PRO A 101 10.57 -25.53 10.91
CA PRO A 101 10.93 -24.33 10.13
C PRO A 101 11.12 -23.09 11.01
N ARG A 102 12.16 -22.30 10.70
CA ARG A 102 12.46 -21.00 11.33
C ARG A 102 12.78 -19.97 10.25
N ALA A 103 12.54 -18.69 10.53
CA ALA A 103 12.98 -17.60 9.65
C ALA A 103 14.51 -17.46 9.75
N ILE A 104 15.22 -17.55 8.63
CA ILE A 104 16.68 -17.50 8.57
C ILE A 104 17.12 -16.21 7.87
N GLY A 105 17.81 -15.33 8.59
CA GLY A 105 18.29 -14.04 8.05
C GLY A 105 17.24 -12.92 8.08
N HIS A 106 17.60 -11.77 7.51
CA HIS A 106 16.73 -10.58 7.48
C HIS A 106 15.72 -10.61 6.33
N GLY A 107 14.64 -9.82 6.44
CA GLY A 107 13.66 -9.61 5.36
C GLY A 107 12.41 -10.49 5.41
N TRP A 108 12.42 -11.58 6.20
CA TRP A 108 11.24 -12.44 6.39
C TRP A 108 10.05 -11.75 7.07
N ASN A 109 10.27 -10.63 7.74
CA ASN A 109 9.24 -9.86 8.43
C ASN A 109 8.23 -9.18 7.49
N LEU A 110 8.59 -9.01 6.22
CA LEU A 110 7.71 -8.44 5.19
C LEU A 110 7.28 -9.49 4.15
N PHE A 111 7.43 -10.77 4.47
CA PHE A 111 6.96 -11.85 3.60
C PHE A 111 5.45 -11.68 3.33
N GLY A 112 5.08 -11.69 2.05
CA GLY A 112 3.72 -11.40 1.60
C GLY A 112 3.55 -10.03 0.95
N LEU A 113 4.56 -9.13 1.01
CA LEU A 113 4.55 -7.93 0.16
C LEU A 113 4.63 -8.31 -1.33
N PRO A 114 3.80 -7.73 -2.19
CA PRO A 114 3.89 -7.91 -3.65
C PRO A 114 5.18 -7.25 -4.17
N GLY A 115 5.77 -7.84 -5.21
CA GLY A 115 7.04 -7.41 -5.79
C GLY A 115 6.96 -7.09 -7.29
N ASP A 116 5.77 -7.09 -7.88
CA ASP A 116 5.55 -6.72 -9.26
C ASP A 116 5.29 -5.20 -9.42
N PHE A 117 5.06 -4.74 -10.65
CA PHE A 117 4.90 -3.33 -11.01
C PHE A 117 3.45 -2.90 -11.26
N SER A 118 2.48 -3.77 -10.99
CA SER A 118 1.07 -3.41 -11.16
C SER A 118 0.66 -2.31 -10.19
N ALA A 119 -0.35 -1.54 -10.59
CA ALA A 119 -1.10 -0.78 -9.61
C ALA A 119 -1.80 -1.80 -8.69
N PRO A 120 -1.63 -1.66 -7.37
CA PRO A 120 -2.10 -2.66 -6.42
C PRO A 120 -3.61 -2.80 -6.43
#